data_AF-A0A8C3V3P2-F1
#
_entry.id   AF-A0A8C3V3P2-F1
#
_cell.length_a   1.000
_cell.length_b   1.000
_cell.length_c   1.000
_cell.angle_alpha   90.00
_cell.angle_beta   90.00
_cell.angle_gamma   90.00
#
_symmetry.space_group_name_H-M   'P 1'
#
loop_
_entity.id
_entity.type
_entity.pdbx_description
1 polymer ?
#
loop_
_entity_poly.entity_id
_entity_poly.type
_entity_poly.pdbx_seq_one_letter_code
_entity_poly.pdbx_strand_id
1 'polypeptide(L)'
;MDKPPQSPKEPLISGWLFFRYLAIGGYVGAATVGAAAWWFLFAEDGPSVTYHQLTHFMQCSEHNVEFEGLDCDIFESPVPMTMALSVLVTIEMCNALNSLSENQSLARMPPWVNIWLVGSICLSMSLHFVILYIDPLPMIFKLTPLSLTHWLMVIKISFPVILLDETLKFIARNYLEGEGSWSLLVTPWSPPGHSCPLLTTPGHSCPLLVTPGHSCPLLTPPDHFMVTSCPRLSPPCPLDHLLVTSWSPPWSPPCPLHGHLMVTSISILSP
;
A
#
# COMPACT_ATOMS: atom_id res chain seq x y z
N MET A 1 15.94 24.14 -5.00
CA MET A 1 16.38 22.77 -4.61
C MET A 1 16.62 22.77 -3.11
N ASP A 2 15.54 22.88 -2.34
CA ASP A 2 15.60 23.55 -1.02
C ASP A 2 15.20 22.61 0.12
N LYS A 3 14.79 21.38 -0.21
CA LYS A 3 14.65 20.27 0.74
C LYS A 3 15.99 19.53 0.87
N PRO A 4 16.36 19.08 2.09
CA PRO A 4 17.52 18.21 2.26
C PRO A 4 17.30 16.83 1.60
N PRO A 5 18.37 16.06 1.36
CA PRO A 5 18.25 14.68 0.89
C PRO A 5 17.43 13.82 1.85
N GLN A 6 16.56 12.96 1.32
CA GLN A 6 15.71 12.06 2.10
C GLN A 6 16.55 11.04 2.90
N SER A 7 16.20 10.79 4.16
CA SER A 7 16.90 9.80 4.97
C SER A 7 16.57 8.37 4.52
N PRO A 8 17.55 7.46 4.39
CA PRO A 8 17.31 6.04 4.10
C PRO A 8 16.50 5.27 5.17
N LYS A 9 16.18 5.91 6.30
CA LYS A 9 15.41 5.33 7.42
C LYS A 9 13.99 5.90 7.54
N GLU A 10 13.60 6.84 6.69
CA GLU A 10 12.22 7.38 6.70
C GLU A 10 11.24 6.32 6.14
N PRO A 11 10.17 5.96 6.87
CA PRO A 11 9.17 5.04 6.37
C PRO A 11 8.34 5.70 5.26
N LEU A 12 8.05 4.94 4.19
CA LEU A 12 7.23 5.41 3.06
C LEU A 12 5.77 5.74 3.46
N ILE A 13 5.30 5.20 4.59
CA ILE A 13 3.96 5.43 5.10
C ILE A 13 4.06 5.85 6.57
N SER A 14 3.65 7.08 6.87
CA SER A 14 3.50 7.57 8.24
C SER A 14 2.25 6.98 8.91
N GLY A 15 2.18 6.99 10.25
CA GLY A 15 1.02 6.44 10.97
C GLY A 15 -0.31 7.11 10.58
N TRP A 16 -0.30 8.40 10.28
CA TRP A 16 -1.48 9.12 9.77
C TRP A 16 -1.82 8.72 8.33
N LEU A 17 -0.82 8.58 7.46
CA LEU A 17 -1.03 8.16 6.07
C LEU A 17 -1.60 6.74 5.99
N PHE A 18 -1.16 5.84 6.88
CA PHE A 18 -1.75 4.52 7.06
C PHE A 18 -3.23 4.59 7.46
N PHE A 19 -3.57 5.39 8.48
CA PHE A 19 -4.97 5.56 8.90
C PHE A 19 -5.85 6.14 7.77
N ARG A 20 -5.33 7.09 6.99
CA ARG A 20 -6.04 7.65 5.82
C ARG A 20 -6.42 6.56 4.83
N TYR A 21 -5.45 5.72 4.42
CA TYR A 21 -5.73 4.65 3.46
C TYR A 21 -6.59 3.53 4.05
N LEU A 22 -6.51 3.25 5.35
CA LEU A 22 -7.41 2.31 6.03
C LEU A 22 -8.87 2.81 6.00
N ALA A 23 -9.09 4.10 6.28
CA ALA A 23 -10.42 4.70 6.24
C ALA A 23 -11.01 4.74 4.81
N ILE A 24 -10.21 5.12 3.81
CA ILE A 24 -10.62 5.11 2.40
C ILE A 24 -10.91 3.66 1.95
N GLY A 25 -10.02 2.71 2.21
CA GLY A 25 -10.21 1.30 1.85
C GLY A 25 -11.45 0.67 2.49
N GLY A 26 -11.71 0.97 3.78
CA GLY A 26 -12.94 0.57 4.45
C GLY A 26 -14.19 1.16 3.80
N TYR A 27 -14.13 2.42 3.35
CA TYR A 27 -15.21 3.03 2.57
C TYR A 27 -15.42 2.33 1.22
N VAL A 28 -14.36 2.01 0.48
CA VAL A 28 -14.48 1.30 -0.82
C VAL A 28 -15.12 -0.08 -0.64
N GLY A 29 -14.72 -0.83 0.38
CA GLY A 29 -15.32 -2.14 0.70
C GLY A 29 -16.80 -2.03 1.06
N ALA A 30 -17.16 -1.07 1.93
CA ALA A 30 -18.57 -0.84 2.29
C ALA A 30 -19.42 -0.35 1.10
N ALA A 31 -18.88 0.52 0.25
CA ALA A 31 -19.58 1.09 -0.90
C ALA A 31 -19.85 0.04 -1.99
N THR A 32 -18.88 -0.84 -2.28
CA THR A 32 -19.02 -1.89 -3.30
C THR A 32 -20.04 -2.96 -2.88
N VAL A 33 -19.94 -3.49 -1.65
CA VAL A 33 -20.93 -4.43 -1.09
C VAL A 33 -22.30 -3.76 -0.93
N GLY A 34 -22.33 -2.50 -0.47
CA GLY A 34 -23.55 -1.71 -0.31
C GLY A 34 -24.28 -1.46 -1.64
N ALA A 35 -23.56 -1.26 -2.74
CA ALA A 35 -24.15 -1.08 -4.07
C ALA A 35 -24.75 -2.36 -4.64
N ALA A 36 -24.10 -3.52 -4.43
CA ALA A 36 -24.68 -4.82 -4.76
C ALA A 36 -25.93 -5.12 -3.92
N ALA A 37 -25.86 -4.93 -2.61
CA ALA A 37 -26.99 -5.13 -1.70
C ALA A 37 -28.15 -4.15 -2.00
N TRP A 38 -27.87 -2.91 -2.37
CA TRP A 38 -28.89 -1.93 -2.75
C TRP A 38 -29.76 -2.44 -3.91
N TRP A 39 -29.18 -3.13 -4.90
CA TRP A 39 -29.95 -3.69 -6.01
C TRP A 39 -30.94 -4.78 -5.56
N PHE A 40 -30.52 -5.66 -4.64
CA PHE A 40 -31.41 -6.68 -4.09
C PHE A 40 -32.53 -6.13 -3.19
N LEU A 41 -32.25 -5.08 -2.41
CA LEU A 41 -33.13 -4.60 -1.33
C LEU A 41 -34.02 -3.42 -1.72
N PHE A 42 -33.56 -2.54 -2.63
CA PHE A 42 -34.13 -1.20 -2.81
C PHE A 42 -34.23 -0.71 -4.27
N ALA A 43 -33.75 -1.48 -5.25
CA ALA A 43 -33.88 -1.09 -6.65
C ALA A 43 -35.28 -1.39 -7.20
N GLU A 44 -35.81 -0.49 -8.03
CA GLU A 44 -37.15 -0.59 -8.62
C GLU A 44 -37.27 -1.74 -9.63
N ASP A 45 -36.15 -2.15 -10.23
CA ASP A 45 -35.99 -3.31 -11.13
C ASP A 45 -35.50 -4.58 -10.40
N GLY A 46 -35.22 -4.50 -9.09
CA GLY A 46 -34.72 -5.60 -8.28
C GLY A 46 -35.84 -6.43 -7.62
N PRO A 47 -35.53 -7.64 -7.13
CA PRO A 47 -36.51 -8.54 -6.50
C PRO A 47 -37.05 -8.04 -5.15
N SER A 48 -36.54 -6.92 -4.62
CA SER A 48 -36.98 -6.30 -3.36
C SER A 48 -37.03 -7.27 -2.17
N VAL A 49 -35.99 -8.11 -2.05
CA VAL A 49 -35.89 -9.12 -0.99
C VAL A 49 -35.55 -8.49 0.37
N THR A 50 -35.79 -9.23 1.46
CA THR A 50 -35.36 -8.78 2.79
C THR A 50 -33.87 -9.03 3.01
N TYR A 51 -33.24 -8.24 3.88
CA TYR A 51 -31.83 -8.42 4.25
C TYR A 51 -31.52 -9.83 4.81
N HIS A 52 -32.48 -10.44 5.53
CA HIS A 52 -32.31 -11.79 6.08
C HIS A 52 -32.21 -12.86 4.99
N GLN A 53 -33.07 -12.79 3.96
CA GLN A 53 -33.03 -13.67 2.80
C GLN A 53 -31.72 -13.48 2.01
N LEU A 54 -31.27 -12.23 1.84
CA LEU A 54 -30.03 -11.90 1.14
C LEU A 54 -28.78 -12.49 1.83
N THR A 55 -28.70 -12.44 3.16
CA THR A 55 -27.56 -13.03 3.88
C THR A 55 -27.58 -14.56 3.90
N HIS A 56 -28.75 -15.18 3.72
CA HIS A 56 -28.94 -16.63 3.72
C HIS A 56 -29.17 -17.22 2.31
N PHE A 57 -28.74 -16.53 1.24
CA PHE A 57 -28.97 -16.96 -0.14
C PHE A 57 -28.51 -18.40 -0.46
N MET A 58 -27.46 -18.91 0.20
CA MET A 58 -27.00 -20.31 0.07
C MET A 58 -28.02 -21.36 0.55
N GLN A 59 -29.07 -20.94 1.26
CA GLN A 59 -30.18 -21.78 1.70
C GLN A 59 -31.39 -21.67 0.74
N CYS A 60 -31.28 -20.94 -0.37
CA CYS A 60 -32.35 -20.88 -1.37
C CYS A 60 -32.56 -22.27 -1.99
N SER A 61 -33.78 -22.79 -1.86
CA SER A 61 -34.24 -23.99 -2.55
C SER A 61 -35.76 -23.94 -2.67
N GLU A 62 -36.32 -24.56 -3.70
CA GLU A 62 -37.78 -24.57 -3.98
C GLU A 62 -38.63 -25.09 -2.81
N HIS A 63 -38.04 -25.81 -1.86
CA HIS A 63 -38.73 -26.44 -0.73
C HIS A 63 -38.66 -25.60 0.56
N ASN A 64 -37.97 -24.45 0.56
CA ASN A 64 -37.82 -23.60 1.74
C ASN A 64 -38.86 -22.48 1.76
N VAL A 65 -39.75 -22.51 2.77
CA VAL A 65 -40.82 -21.53 2.98
C VAL A 65 -40.34 -20.08 3.11
N GLU A 66 -39.09 -19.84 3.49
CA GLU A 66 -38.51 -18.50 3.55
C GLU A 66 -38.25 -17.85 2.18
N PHE A 67 -38.25 -18.64 1.09
CA PHE A 67 -38.03 -18.20 -0.28
C PHE A 67 -39.24 -18.47 -1.19
N GLU A 68 -40.41 -18.78 -0.62
CA GLU A 68 -41.63 -19.05 -1.38
C GLU A 68 -42.03 -17.85 -2.26
N GLY A 69 -42.07 -18.07 -3.58
CA GLY A 69 -42.37 -17.02 -4.57
C GLY A 69 -41.16 -16.23 -5.08
N LEU A 70 -39.93 -16.58 -4.69
CA LEU A 70 -38.69 -16.04 -5.25
C LEU A 70 -37.95 -17.10 -6.09
N ASP A 71 -37.40 -16.67 -7.22
CA ASP A 71 -36.54 -17.51 -8.07
C ASP A 71 -35.09 -17.45 -7.56
N CYS A 72 -34.46 -18.59 -7.29
CA CYS A 72 -33.10 -18.64 -6.74
C CYS A 72 -32.04 -18.15 -7.75
N ASP A 73 -32.31 -18.23 -9.06
CA ASP A 73 -31.40 -17.74 -10.10
C ASP A 73 -31.13 -16.23 -10.00
N ILE A 74 -32.01 -15.47 -9.32
CA ILE A 74 -31.84 -14.03 -9.11
C ILE A 74 -30.59 -13.68 -8.28
N PHE A 75 -30.15 -14.59 -7.41
CA PHE A 75 -28.95 -14.39 -6.58
C PHE A 75 -27.65 -14.55 -7.38
N GLU A 76 -27.68 -15.26 -8.52
CA GLU A 76 -26.56 -15.37 -9.46
C GLU A 76 -26.58 -14.28 -10.56
N SER A 77 -27.47 -13.30 -10.44
CA SER A 77 -27.62 -12.20 -11.40
C SER A 77 -26.31 -11.41 -11.62
N PRO A 78 -25.95 -11.07 -12.86
CA PRO A 78 -24.78 -10.23 -13.17
C PRO A 78 -24.95 -8.75 -12.81
N VAL A 79 -26.18 -8.27 -12.56
CA VAL A 79 -26.47 -6.86 -12.27
C VAL A 79 -25.79 -6.37 -10.97
N PRO A 80 -25.96 -7.01 -9.79
CA PRO A 80 -25.32 -6.59 -8.54
C PRO A 80 -23.79 -6.64 -8.60
N MET A 81 -23.22 -7.64 -9.30
CA MET A 81 -21.77 -7.69 -9.55
C MET A 81 -21.30 -6.49 -10.38
N THR A 82 -22.06 -6.11 -11.40
CA THR A 82 -21.74 -4.94 -12.25
C THR A 82 -21.88 -3.63 -11.48
N MET A 83 -22.85 -3.51 -10.58
CA MET A 83 -22.99 -2.37 -9.66
C MET A 83 -21.76 -2.22 -8.77
N ALA A 84 -21.32 -3.30 -8.10
CA ALA A 84 -20.13 -3.29 -7.26
C ALA A 84 -18.86 -2.93 -8.05
N LEU A 85 -18.65 -3.55 -9.21
CA LEU A 85 -17.52 -3.28 -10.09
C LEU A 85 -17.51 -1.82 -10.61
N SER A 86 -18.67 -1.27 -10.97
CA SER A 86 -18.78 0.13 -11.43
C SER A 86 -18.53 1.13 -10.31
N VAL A 87 -18.96 0.84 -9.08
CA VAL A 87 -18.64 1.65 -7.89
C VAL A 87 -17.15 1.60 -7.57
N LEU A 88 -16.51 0.42 -7.65
CA LEU A 88 -15.08 0.26 -7.45
C LEU A 88 -14.28 1.11 -8.45
N VAL A 89 -14.54 0.95 -9.76
CA VAL A 89 -13.84 1.71 -10.80
C VAL A 89 -14.06 3.22 -10.64
N THR A 90 -15.29 3.64 -10.39
CA THR A 90 -15.60 5.07 -10.19
C THR A 90 -14.87 5.63 -8.95
N ILE A 91 -14.83 4.89 -7.85
CA ILE A 91 -14.10 5.29 -6.63
C ILE A 91 -12.60 5.37 -6.89
N GLU A 92 -11.99 4.39 -7.57
CA GLU A 92 -10.56 4.42 -7.85
C GLU A 92 -10.17 5.56 -8.80
N MET A 93 -11.02 5.94 -9.76
CA MET A 93 -10.78 7.15 -10.56
C MET A 93 -10.83 8.43 -9.71
N CYS A 94 -11.76 8.52 -8.74
CA CYS A 94 -11.77 9.63 -7.77
C CYS A 94 -10.54 9.61 -6.84
N ASN A 95 -10.11 8.42 -6.41
CA ASN A 95 -8.94 8.20 -5.57
C ASN A 95 -7.62 8.56 -6.31
N ALA A 96 -7.56 8.33 -7.62
CA ALA A 96 -6.45 8.74 -8.47
C ALA A 96 -6.32 10.29 -8.55
N LEU A 97 -7.44 11.01 -8.61
CA LEU A 97 -7.45 12.48 -8.50
C LEU A 97 -6.97 12.95 -7.12
N ASN A 98 -7.44 12.31 -6.06
CA ASN A 98 -7.01 12.58 -4.69
C ASN A 98 -5.50 12.30 -4.51
N SER A 99 -4.96 11.30 -5.19
CA SER A 99 -3.55 10.92 -5.16
C SER A 99 -2.61 11.92 -5.89
N LEU A 100 -3.16 12.93 -6.60
CA LEU A 100 -2.37 14.04 -7.17
C LEU A 100 -1.63 14.84 -6.09
N SER A 101 -2.12 14.84 -4.85
CA SER A 101 -1.46 15.50 -3.73
C SER A 101 -1.63 14.77 -2.42
N GLU A 102 -0.53 14.62 -1.69
CA GLU A 102 -0.58 14.10 -0.32
C GLU A 102 -1.28 15.10 0.62
N ASN A 103 -0.91 16.39 0.55
CA ASN A 103 -1.29 17.41 1.56
C ASN A 103 -2.10 18.60 1.02
N GLN A 104 -2.12 18.87 -0.29
CA GLN A 104 -2.96 19.94 -0.84
C GLN A 104 -4.36 19.43 -1.18
N SER A 105 -5.35 20.30 -1.02
CA SER A 105 -6.73 20.05 -1.45
C SER A 105 -6.88 20.22 -2.96
N LEU A 106 -7.78 19.45 -3.56
CA LEU A 106 -8.19 19.52 -4.96
C LEU A 106 -8.68 20.93 -5.33
N ALA A 107 -9.26 21.65 -4.37
CA ALA A 107 -9.68 23.04 -4.50
C ALA A 107 -8.51 24.04 -4.69
N ARG A 108 -7.30 23.69 -4.22
CA ARG A 108 -6.07 24.50 -4.44
C ARG A 108 -5.27 24.01 -5.64
N MET A 109 -5.31 22.72 -5.94
CA MET A 109 -4.65 22.13 -7.10
C MET A 109 -5.67 21.41 -7.98
N PRO A 110 -6.25 22.09 -8.99
CA PRO A 110 -7.30 21.50 -9.81
C PRO A 110 -6.76 20.32 -10.63
N PRO A 111 -7.60 19.33 -10.99
CA PRO A 111 -7.16 18.11 -11.66
C PRO A 111 -6.49 18.35 -13.02
N TRP A 112 -6.84 19.46 -13.67
CA TRP A 112 -6.28 19.92 -14.96
C TRP A 112 -4.78 20.25 -14.92
N VAL A 113 -4.14 20.33 -13.74
CA VAL A 113 -2.68 20.49 -13.62
C VAL A 113 -1.94 19.32 -14.26
N ASN A 114 -2.51 18.11 -14.26
CA ASN A 114 -1.95 16.95 -14.94
C ASN A 114 -2.91 16.42 -16.01
N ILE A 115 -2.80 16.96 -17.24
CA ILE A 115 -3.61 16.52 -18.39
C ILE A 115 -3.44 15.02 -18.68
N TRP A 116 -2.27 14.43 -18.41
CA TRP A 116 -2.05 12.99 -18.61
C TRP A 116 -2.85 12.13 -17.63
N LEU A 117 -3.02 12.59 -16.38
CA LEU A 117 -3.88 11.93 -15.39
C LEU A 117 -5.36 12.01 -15.78
N VAL A 118 -5.82 13.19 -16.24
CA VAL A 118 -7.19 13.35 -16.75
C VAL A 118 -7.41 12.44 -17.97
N GLY A 119 -6.44 12.38 -18.87
CA GLY A 119 -6.47 11.49 -20.03
C GLY A 119 -6.53 10.01 -19.68
N SER A 120 -5.77 9.54 -18.69
CA SER A 120 -5.81 8.14 -18.26
C SER A 120 -7.12 7.78 -17.54
N ILE A 121 -7.69 8.69 -16.75
CA ILE A 121 -9.02 8.53 -16.14
C ILE A 121 -10.11 8.46 -17.21
N CYS A 122 -10.09 9.36 -18.21
CA CYS A 122 -11.02 9.32 -19.33
C CYS A 122 -10.91 8.01 -20.13
N LEU A 123 -9.68 7.53 -20.36
CA LEU A 123 -9.44 6.24 -21.02
C LEU A 123 -9.95 5.05 -20.19
N SER A 124 -9.74 5.07 -18.87
CA SER A 124 -10.21 4.01 -17.96
C SER A 124 -11.74 3.96 -17.91
N MET A 125 -12.43 5.10 -17.78
CA MET A 125 -13.89 5.16 -17.86
C MET A 125 -14.41 4.74 -19.24
N SER A 126 -13.72 5.12 -20.32
CA SER A 126 -14.08 4.67 -21.68
C SER A 126 -13.96 3.16 -21.84
N LEU A 127 -12.90 2.55 -21.29
CA LEU A 127 -12.72 1.10 -21.27
C LEU A 127 -13.79 0.41 -20.41
N HIS A 128 -14.21 1.03 -19.30
CA HIS A 128 -15.32 0.56 -18.47
C HIS A 128 -16.64 0.55 -19.24
N PHE A 129 -16.93 1.57 -20.05
CA PHE A 129 -18.08 1.53 -20.94
C PHE A 129 -17.93 0.45 -22.03
N VAL A 130 -16.74 0.27 -22.61
CA VAL A 130 -16.47 -0.80 -23.59
C VAL A 130 -16.79 -2.20 -23.03
N ILE A 131 -16.36 -2.53 -21.81
CA ILE A 131 -16.64 -3.87 -21.23
C ILE A 131 -18.11 -4.11 -20.89
N LEU A 132 -18.94 -3.05 -20.78
CA LEU A 132 -20.37 -3.17 -20.46
C LEU A 132 -21.27 -3.16 -21.71
N TYR A 133 -20.86 -2.49 -22.78
CA TYR A 133 -21.69 -2.24 -23.96
C TYR A 133 -21.23 -2.97 -25.23
N ILE A 134 -20.07 -3.65 -25.24
CA ILE A 134 -19.61 -4.46 -26.38
C ILE A 134 -19.85 -5.94 -26.08
N ASP A 135 -20.95 -6.49 -26.62
CA ASP A 135 -21.52 -7.83 -26.40
C ASP A 135 -20.58 -9.02 -26.07
N PRO A 136 -19.43 -9.24 -26.76
CA PRO A 136 -18.50 -10.32 -26.38
C PRO A 136 -17.89 -10.17 -24.97
N LEU A 137 -17.79 -8.96 -24.41
CA LEU A 137 -17.12 -8.71 -23.12
C LEU A 137 -18.01 -8.99 -21.90
N PRO A 138 -19.28 -8.52 -21.81
CA PRO A 138 -20.18 -8.84 -20.69
C PRO A 138 -20.38 -10.34 -20.48
N MET A 139 -20.40 -11.14 -21.57
CA MET A 139 -20.55 -12.60 -21.49
C MET A 139 -19.37 -13.28 -20.78
N ILE A 140 -18.15 -12.78 -20.98
CA ILE A 140 -16.92 -13.31 -20.38
C ILE A 140 -16.79 -12.86 -18.92
N PHE A 141 -17.06 -11.59 -18.63
CA PHE A 141 -16.90 -11.01 -17.30
C PHE A 141 -18.14 -11.15 -16.39
N LYS A 142 -19.22 -11.78 -16.88
CA LYS A 142 -20.52 -11.89 -16.18
C LYS A 142 -21.06 -10.51 -15.75
N LEU A 143 -21.06 -9.57 -16.69
CA LEU A 143 -21.55 -8.20 -16.51
C LEU A 143 -22.84 -7.94 -17.31
N THR A 144 -23.51 -6.83 -17.03
CA THR A 144 -24.69 -6.36 -17.78
C THR A 144 -24.66 -4.83 -17.98
N PRO A 145 -25.27 -4.30 -19.05
CA PRO A 145 -25.35 -2.85 -19.25
C PRO A 145 -26.24 -2.19 -18.18
N LEU A 146 -25.71 -1.21 -17.46
CA LEU A 146 -26.42 -0.46 -16.42
C LEU A 146 -27.36 0.60 -17.00
N SER A 147 -28.56 0.72 -16.41
CA SER A 147 -29.50 1.82 -16.66
C SER A 147 -28.97 3.17 -16.14
N LEU A 148 -29.58 4.27 -16.59
CA LEU A 148 -29.27 5.61 -16.05
C LEU A 148 -29.57 5.71 -14.55
N THR A 149 -30.62 5.04 -14.06
CA THR A 149 -30.96 4.99 -12.63
C THR A 149 -29.85 4.33 -11.81
N HIS A 150 -29.30 3.23 -12.32
CA HIS A 150 -28.15 2.55 -11.71
C HIS A 150 -26.91 3.44 -11.71
N TRP A 151 -26.58 4.08 -12.83
CA TRP A 151 -25.46 5.01 -12.92
C TRP A 151 -25.58 6.21 -11.97
N LEU A 152 -26.79 6.75 -11.77
CA LEU A 152 -27.03 7.79 -10.77
C LEU A 152 -26.77 7.28 -9.34
N MET A 153 -27.10 6.02 -9.03
CA MET A 153 -26.77 5.42 -7.74
C MET A 153 -25.26 5.18 -7.56
N VAL A 154 -24.58 4.68 -8.60
CA VAL A 154 -23.10 4.55 -8.64
C VAL A 154 -22.44 5.89 -8.35
N ILE A 155 -22.82 6.96 -9.05
CA ILE A 155 -22.25 8.30 -8.83
C ILE A 155 -22.55 8.81 -7.40
N LYS A 156 -23.77 8.61 -6.89
CA LYS A 156 -24.16 9.00 -5.52
C LYS A 156 -23.33 8.31 -4.43
N ILE A 157 -23.03 7.02 -4.58
CA ILE A 157 -22.26 6.26 -3.58
C ILE A 157 -20.74 6.40 -3.77
N SER A 158 -20.26 6.74 -4.97
CA SER A 158 -18.84 7.04 -5.18
C SER A 158 -18.43 8.46 -4.75
N PHE A 159 -19.29 9.47 -4.96
CA PHE A 159 -18.98 10.88 -4.71
C PHE A 159 -18.43 11.20 -3.29
N PRO A 160 -18.94 10.62 -2.18
CA PRO A 160 -18.45 10.93 -0.84
C PRO A 160 -16.98 10.55 -0.57
N VAL A 161 -16.33 9.71 -1.41
CA VAL A 161 -14.91 9.41 -1.25
C VAL A 161 -14.01 10.65 -1.41
N ILE A 162 -14.41 11.59 -2.26
CA ILE A 162 -13.70 12.87 -2.44
C ILE A 162 -13.83 13.72 -1.17
N LEU A 163 -15.04 13.79 -0.61
CA LEU A 163 -15.30 14.53 0.63
C LEU A 163 -14.56 13.92 1.83
N LEU A 164 -14.47 12.59 1.89
CA LEU A 164 -13.75 11.85 2.93
C LEU A 164 -12.25 12.14 2.89
N ASP A 165 -11.61 12.06 1.71
CA ASP A 165 -10.18 12.39 1.57
C ASP A 165 -9.89 13.89 1.80
N GLU A 166 -10.71 14.81 1.28
CA GLU A 166 -10.59 16.25 1.58
C GLU A 166 -10.69 16.54 3.08
N THR A 167 -11.59 15.86 3.79
CA THR A 167 -11.74 16.01 5.25
C THR A 167 -10.50 15.49 5.98
N LEU A 168 -9.95 14.34 5.57
CA LEU A 168 -8.72 13.79 6.16
C LEU A 168 -7.49 14.67 5.87
N LYS A 169 -7.39 15.26 4.66
CA LYS A 169 -6.37 16.27 4.32
C LYS A 169 -6.56 17.58 5.07
N PHE A 170 -7.79 17.98 5.36
CA PHE A 170 -8.07 19.14 6.20
C PHE A 170 -7.66 18.90 7.65
N ILE A 171 -7.94 17.71 8.21
CA ILE A 171 -7.51 17.36 9.57
C ILE A 171 -5.98 17.33 9.67
N ALA A 172 -5.30 16.72 8.69
CA ALA A 172 -3.84 16.68 8.64
C ALA A 172 -3.20 18.08 8.74
N ARG A 173 -3.64 19.01 7.88
CA ARG A 173 -3.10 20.38 7.82
C ARG A 173 -3.35 21.21 9.07
N ASN A 174 -4.51 21.06 9.71
CA ASN A 174 -4.87 21.92 10.85
C ASN A 174 -4.39 21.37 12.19
N TYR A 175 -4.40 20.04 12.38
CA TYR A 175 -4.13 19.42 13.69
C TYR A 175 -2.77 18.72 13.76
N LEU A 176 -2.23 18.19 12.66
CA LEU A 176 -0.92 17.50 12.69
C LEU A 176 0.24 18.40 12.27
N GLU A 177 0.04 19.28 11.29
CA GLU A 177 1.03 20.31 10.94
C GLU A 177 0.97 21.51 11.92
N GLY A 178 -0.14 21.69 12.63
CA GLY A 178 -0.35 22.75 13.62
C GLY A 178 0.26 22.46 15.01
N GLU A 179 0.35 21.18 15.40
CA GLU A 179 0.93 20.79 16.70
C GLU A 179 2.27 20.07 16.54
N GLY A 180 3.36 20.84 16.55
CA GLY A 180 4.73 20.34 16.75
C GLY A 180 5.00 19.77 18.16
N SER A 181 4.04 19.02 18.72
CA SER A 181 4.03 18.52 20.10
C SER A 181 3.47 17.08 20.24
N TRP A 182 2.75 16.54 19.26
CA TRP A 182 2.12 15.19 19.38
C TRP A 182 3.01 13.98 19.07
N SER A 183 4.30 14.19 18.75
CA SER A 183 5.28 13.11 18.58
C SER A 183 5.55 12.26 19.83
N LEU A 184 4.92 12.58 20.98
CA LEU A 184 5.12 11.90 22.27
C LEU A 184 3.99 10.93 22.68
N LEU A 185 2.88 10.86 21.94
CA LEU A 185 1.69 10.07 22.38
C LEU A 185 1.22 8.99 21.40
N VAL A 186 1.95 8.75 20.30
CA VAL A 186 1.71 7.60 19.40
C VAL A 186 2.99 6.78 19.18
N THR A 187 3.60 6.33 20.28
CA THR A 187 4.55 5.22 20.27
C THR A 187 4.19 4.21 21.36
N PRO A 188 3.50 3.10 21.04
CA PRO A 188 3.56 1.92 21.86
C PRO A 188 4.99 1.39 21.78
N TRP A 189 5.67 1.31 22.93
CA TRP A 189 7.02 0.77 23.10
C TRP A 189 8.21 1.66 22.67
N SER A 190 8.76 2.38 23.64
CA SER A 190 10.19 2.72 23.68
C SER A 190 10.68 2.60 25.13
N PRO A 191 11.73 1.81 25.42
CA PRO A 191 12.23 1.64 26.78
C PRO A 191 12.93 2.92 27.28
N PRO A 192 12.94 3.18 28.61
CA PRO A 192 13.39 4.46 29.16
C PRO A 192 14.90 4.57 29.35
N GLY A 193 15.44 5.77 29.11
CA GLY A 193 16.82 6.17 29.44
C GLY A 193 17.83 5.91 28.32
N HIS A 194 18.80 6.78 28.04
CA HIS A 194 19.35 7.84 28.90
C HIS A 194 19.37 9.22 28.26
N SER A 195 19.04 10.23 29.06
CA SER A 195 19.06 11.65 28.70
C SER A 195 20.49 12.19 28.66
N CYS A 196 20.91 12.74 27.52
CA CYS A 196 22.05 13.67 27.44
C CYS A 196 21.53 15.08 27.16
N PRO A 197 21.36 15.94 28.20
CA PRO A 197 21.04 17.34 27.96
C PRO A 197 22.28 18.07 27.43
N LEU A 198 22.30 18.32 26.13
CA LEU A 198 23.29 19.20 25.49
C LEU A 198 22.99 20.66 25.88
N LEU A 199 23.41 21.04 27.09
CA LEU A 199 23.30 22.42 27.56
C LEU A 199 24.37 23.27 26.87
N THR A 200 23.94 24.14 25.98
CA THR A 200 24.77 25.17 25.36
C THR A 200 25.24 26.19 26.39
N THR A 201 26.55 26.34 26.58
CA THR A 201 27.17 27.62 26.98
C THR A 201 28.67 27.64 26.58
N PRO A 202 29.29 28.82 26.39
CA PRO A 202 30.53 28.95 25.62
C PRO A 202 31.79 29.06 26.49
N GLY A 203 32.94 28.79 25.85
CA GLY A 203 34.13 29.62 26.00
C GLY A 203 34.98 29.52 27.29
N HIS A 204 36.24 29.12 27.07
CA HIS A 204 37.43 29.45 27.87
C HIS A 204 37.71 28.69 29.19
N SER A 205 38.95 28.17 29.21
CA SER A 205 39.84 28.03 30.37
C SER A 205 39.56 26.94 31.41
N CYS A 206 40.36 25.86 31.33
CA CYS A 206 41.13 25.36 32.49
C CYS A 206 42.24 24.37 32.05
N PRO A 207 43.52 24.78 32.03
CA PRO A 207 44.65 23.86 32.01
C PRO A 207 45.00 23.42 33.45
N LEU A 208 45.79 22.33 33.56
CA LEU A 208 46.67 21.85 34.67
C LEU A 208 46.63 20.30 34.63
N LEU A 209 47.60 19.58 34.07
CA LEU A 209 49.01 19.42 34.50
C LEU A 209 49.14 18.62 35.81
N VAL A 210 49.57 17.35 35.71
CA VAL A 210 50.80 16.78 36.33
C VAL A 210 50.86 15.26 36.04
N THR A 211 52.06 14.76 35.75
CA THR A 211 52.43 13.37 35.41
C THR A 211 53.14 12.72 36.62
N PRO A 212 53.97 11.65 36.54
CA PRO A 212 54.11 10.51 35.60
C PRO A 212 54.09 9.15 36.36
N GLY A 213 54.43 8.02 35.71
CA GLY A 213 55.02 6.87 36.45
C GLY A 213 54.75 5.47 35.90
N HIS A 214 55.82 4.76 35.55
CA HIS A 214 55.81 3.31 35.29
C HIS A 214 55.67 2.51 36.60
N SER A 215 55.00 1.34 36.56
CA SER A 215 55.43 0.10 37.24
C SER A 215 54.44 -1.06 37.01
N CYS A 216 54.92 -2.16 36.42
CA CYS A 216 54.34 -3.48 36.63
C CYS A 216 55.13 -4.20 37.73
N PRO A 217 54.48 -4.94 38.63
CA PRO A 217 55.09 -6.15 39.20
C PRO A 217 54.28 -7.41 38.86
N LEU A 218 54.98 -8.49 38.50
CA LEU A 218 54.43 -9.84 38.52
C LEU A 218 54.19 -10.28 39.96
N LEU A 219 53.20 -11.16 40.18
CA LEU A 219 53.40 -12.36 41.00
C LEU A 219 52.66 -13.56 40.37
N THR A 220 53.07 -14.77 40.72
CA THR A 220 53.11 -15.96 39.84
C THR A 220 51.96 -16.99 39.99
N PRO A 221 51.78 -17.91 39.02
CA PRO A 221 50.68 -18.91 38.96
C PRO A 221 51.08 -20.26 39.61
N PRO A 222 50.26 -21.34 39.54
CA PRO A 222 50.10 -22.18 38.33
C PRO A 222 48.59 -22.50 38.03
N ASP A 223 48.12 -23.16 36.97
CA ASP A 223 48.69 -24.09 35.96
C ASP A 223 48.12 -23.85 34.53
N HIS A 224 48.76 -24.47 33.52
CA HIS A 224 48.35 -24.61 32.08
C HIS A 224 48.50 -23.40 31.10
N PHE A 225 49.76 -23.23 30.65
CA PHE A 225 50.26 -22.72 29.35
C PHE A 225 49.61 -23.41 28.10
N MET A 226 49.71 -22.97 26.82
CA MET A 226 49.97 -21.73 26.05
C MET A 226 49.66 -22.08 24.55
N VAL A 227 49.47 -21.18 23.59
CA VAL A 227 50.48 -20.57 22.66
C VAL A 227 49.64 -19.74 21.65
N THR A 228 49.60 -18.40 21.72
CA THR A 228 50.28 -17.42 20.82
C THR A 228 50.13 -17.68 19.30
N SER A 229 49.89 -16.69 18.43
CA SER A 229 50.74 -15.50 18.22
C SER A 229 50.08 -14.43 17.33
N CYS A 230 50.55 -13.19 17.42
CA CYS A 230 50.32 -12.16 16.40
C CYS A 230 51.53 -11.20 16.33
N PRO A 231 52.11 -10.95 15.14
CA PRO A 231 52.99 -9.79 14.98
C PRO A 231 52.78 -9.00 13.66
N ARG A 232 52.37 -7.73 13.83
CA ARG A 232 53.18 -6.52 13.54
C ARG A 232 53.55 -6.14 12.08
N LEU A 233 53.34 -4.84 11.83
CA LEU A 233 54.02 -3.89 10.90
C LEU A 233 53.42 -3.58 9.49
N SER A 234 53.26 -2.27 9.27
CA SER A 234 53.00 -1.49 8.04
C SER A 234 54.30 -0.81 7.53
N PRO A 235 54.33 0.08 6.51
CA PRO A 235 53.45 0.36 5.34
C PRO A 235 54.26 0.06 4.03
N PRO A 236 54.27 0.79 2.88
CA PRO A 236 53.40 1.83 2.28
C PRO A 236 53.03 1.58 0.77
N CYS A 237 52.43 2.58 0.12
CA CYS A 237 52.30 2.71 -1.35
C CYS A 237 53.52 3.47 -1.95
N PRO A 238 53.79 3.37 -3.28
CA PRO A 238 53.34 4.45 -4.18
C PRO A 238 53.02 4.08 -5.67
N LEU A 239 52.26 4.99 -6.30
CA LEU A 239 52.18 5.44 -7.72
C LEU A 239 52.37 4.51 -8.96
N ASP A 240 51.44 4.73 -9.90
CA ASP A 240 51.63 4.97 -11.36
C ASP A 240 51.65 3.87 -12.45
N HIS A 241 50.56 3.90 -13.24
CA HIS A 241 50.49 4.05 -14.72
C HIS A 241 50.50 2.85 -15.72
N LEU A 242 49.63 2.98 -16.74
CA LEU A 242 49.54 2.26 -18.04
C LEU A 242 48.97 0.81 -17.99
N LEU A 243 48.19 0.27 -18.95
CA LEU A 243 47.51 0.74 -20.18
C LEU A 243 46.48 -0.34 -20.64
N VAL A 244 45.29 0.05 -21.16
CA VAL A 244 44.58 -0.50 -22.38
C VAL A 244 44.33 -2.05 -22.48
N THR A 245 43.16 -2.64 -22.80
CA THR A 245 42.05 -2.40 -23.78
C THR A 245 40.86 -3.33 -23.37
N SER A 246 39.58 -2.89 -23.29
CA SER A 246 38.51 -2.92 -24.33
C SER A 246 37.62 -4.19 -24.43
N TRP A 247 36.34 -3.99 -24.83
CA TRP A 247 35.30 -4.95 -25.30
C TRP A 247 34.63 -5.97 -24.34
N SER A 248 33.41 -5.62 -23.90
CA SER A 248 32.09 -6.32 -23.98
C SER A 248 31.86 -7.82 -23.61
N PRO A 249 30.65 -8.18 -23.07
CA PRO A 249 30.22 -9.54 -22.63
C PRO A 249 29.70 -10.41 -23.81
N PRO A 250 29.12 -11.66 -23.70
CA PRO A 250 28.36 -12.28 -22.58
C PRO A 250 28.43 -13.84 -22.37
N TRP A 251 27.55 -14.37 -21.48
CA TRP A 251 27.07 -15.78 -21.29
C TRP A 251 27.80 -16.80 -20.37
N SER A 252 27.19 -17.03 -19.18
CA SER A 252 26.87 -18.36 -18.55
C SER A 252 27.99 -19.33 -18.08
N PRO A 253 27.71 -20.39 -17.28
CA PRO A 253 26.61 -20.68 -16.34
C PRO A 253 27.08 -21.13 -14.92
N PRO A 254 26.17 -21.36 -13.94
CA PRO A 254 26.42 -22.23 -12.78
C PRO A 254 25.84 -23.66 -12.97
N CYS A 255 26.56 -24.67 -12.49
CA CYS A 255 26.17 -26.09 -12.45
C CYS A 255 26.50 -26.68 -11.05
N PRO A 256 26.02 -27.89 -10.69
CA PRO A 256 24.60 -28.23 -10.50
C PRO A 256 24.37 -28.98 -9.16
N LEU A 257 23.13 -29.29 -8.78
CA LEU A 257 22.85 -30.35 -7.81
C LEU A 257 21.53 -31.07 -8.10
N HIS A 258 21.56 -32.40 -8.02
CA HIS A 258 20.52 -33.32 -8.48
C HIS A 258 19.29 -33.37 -7.56
N GLY A 259 18.10 -33.45 -8.16
CA GLY A 259 16.85 -33.89 -7.54
C GLY A 259 15.96 -34.53 -8.61
N HIS A 260 15.53 -35.78 -8.40
CA HIS A 260 14.91 -36.61 -9.45
C HIS A 260 13.50 -36.14 -9.87
N LEU A 261 13.25 -36.16 -11.18
CA LEU A 261 11.90 -36.12 -11.75
C LEU A 261 11.20 -37.49 -11.62
N MET A 262 9.93 -37.48 -11.23
CA MET A 262 8.91 -38.30 -11.90
C MET A 262 7.92 -37.36 -12.57
N VAL A 263 7.72 -37.52 -13.88
CA VAL A 263 6.72 -36.79 -14.67
C VAL A 263 5.72 -37.79 -15.22
N THR A 264 4.44 -37.55 -15.00
CA THR A 264 3.34 -38.16 -15.76
C THR A 264 2.17 -37.19 -15.85
N SER A 265 1.53 -37.16 -17.02
CA SER A 265 0.28 -36.43 -17.32
C SER A 265 0.42 -34.90 -17.38
N ILE A 266 -0.34 -34.15 -18.19
CA ILE A 266 -1.64 -34.43 -18.82
C ILE A 266 -1.62 -34.09 -20.33
N SER A 267 -2.27 -34.92 -21.14
CA SER A 267 -2.52 -34.69 -22.57
C SER A 267 -3.61 -33.65 -22.81
N ILE A 268 -3.42 -32.81 -23.82
CA ILE A 268 -4.48 -31.98 -24.41
C ILE A 268 -5.35 -32.86 -25.30
N LEU A 269 -6.68 -32.82 -25.15
CA LEU A 269 -7.61 -33.36 -26.14
C LEU A 269 -8.97 -32.66 -26.13
N SER A 270 -9.32 -32.05 -27.26
CA SER A 270 -10.67 -31.97 -27.85
C SER A 270 -10.57 -31.24 -29.21
N PRO A 271 -11.38 -31.57 -30.21
CA PRO A 271 -12.23 -32.77 -30.37
C PRO A 271 -11.53 -33.92 -31.13
#